data_AF-A0A962B0F3-F1
#
_entry.id   AF-A0A962B0F3-F1
#
_cell.length_a   1.000
_cell.length_b   1.000
_cell.length_c   1.000
_cell.angle_alpha   90.00
_cell.angle_beta   90.00
_cell.angle_gamma   90.00
#
_symmetry.space_group_name_H-M   'P 1'
#
loop_
_entity.id
_entity.type
_entity.pdbx_description
1 polymer ?
#
loop_
_entity_poly.entity_id
_entity_poly.type
_entity_poly.pdbx_seq_one_letter_code
_entity_poly.pdbx_strand_id
1 'polypeptide(L)'
;GIIYGISAFGLAAQLGISREEAGDYIKTYFKRFPGIRDYMEATKTTVHAQGYVETIFGRRIHYPEINTRNPSMRGFLERAAINAPIQGSAADIIRRAMIRMPEALTRAGIASARMLLQVHDELIFEVKSAEVEPTLATVREIMEQSPEPAIRLSVPLHVDAKAADNWEAAH
;
A
#
# COMPACT_ATOMS: atom_id res chain seq x y z
N GLY A 1 -8.12 -9.77 2.74
CA GLY A 1 -8.89 -10.05 3.97
C GLY A 1 -8.02 -10.54 5.10
N ILE A 2 -7.34 -11.68 4.94
CA ILE A 2 -6.61 -12.36 6.03
C ILE A 2 -5.46 -11.52 6.60
N ILE A 3 -4.67 -10.87 5.73
CA ILE A 3 -3.59 -9.97 6.16
C ILE A 3 -4.08 -8.76 7.00
N TYR A 4 -5.37 -8.45 6.89
CA TYR A 4 -6.02 -7.32 7.57
C TYR A 4 -6.83 -7.78 8.80
N GLY A 5 -6.63 -9.02 9.25
CA GLY A 5 -7.28 -9.57 10.44
C GLY A 5 -8.75 -9.92 10.26
N ILE A 6 -9.19 -10.30 9.06
CA ILE A 6 -10.56 -10.80 8.83
C ILE A 6 -10.83 -12.04 9.69
N SER A 7 -12.00 -12.12 10.30
CA SER A 7 -12.43 -13.31 11.04
C SER A 7 -12.89 -14.42 10.09
N ALA A 8 -12.95 -15.67 10.56
CA ALA A 8 -13.55 -16.77 9.81
C ALA A 8 -15.01 -16.48 9.40
N PHE A 9 -15.75 -15.72 10.23
CA PHE A 9 -17.09 -15.26 9.89
C PHE A 9 -17.09 -14.30 8.69
N GLY A 10 -16.21 -13.29 8.71
CA GLY A 10 -16.10 -12.33 7.60
C GLY A 10 -15.61 -12.98 6.31
N LEU A 11 -14.66 -13.91 6.43
CA LEU A 11 -14.13 -14.64 5.28
C LEU A 11 -15.17 -15.59 4.67
N ALA A 12 -15.94 -16.31 5.51
CA ALA A 12 -17.03 -17.17 5.06
C ALA A 12 -18.07 -16.38 4.26
N ALA A 13 -18.48 -15.21 4.75
CA ALA A 13 -19.42 -14.34 4.05
C ALA A 13 -18.88 -13.83 2.70
N GLN A 14 -17.59 -13.45 2.65
CA GLN A 14 -16.98 -12.94 1.42
C GLN A 14 -16.81 -14.01 0.34
N LEU A 15 -16.54 -15.26 0.74
CA LEU A 15 -16.27 -16.37 -0.18
C LEU A 15 -17.49 -17.26 -0.44
N GLY A 16 -18.59 -17.08 0.30
CA GLY A 16 -19.77 -17.95 0.19
C GLY A 16 -19.52 -19.38 0.67
N ILE A 17 -18.62 -19.58 1.63
CA ILE A 17 -18.22 -20.90 2.16
C ILE A 17 -18.65 -21.07 3.63
N SER A 18 -18.54 -22.28 4.17
CA SER A 18 -18.84 -22.53 5.58
C SER A 18 -17.82 -21.85 6.51
N ARG A 19 -18.23 -21.60 7.76
CA ARG A 19 -17.34 -21.04 8.79
C ARG A 19 -16.17 -21.96 9.14
N GLU A 20 -16.38 -23.27 9.03
CA GLU A 20 -15.36 -24.29 9.28
C GLU A 20 -14.28 -24.23 8.19
N GLU A 21 -14.70 -24.27 6.92
CA GLU A 21 -13.79 -24.14 5.77
C GLU A 21 -13.02 -22.82 5.80
N ALA A 22 -13.69 -21.70 6.09
CA ALA A 22 -13.02 -20.41 6.25
C ALA A 22 -11.98 -20.42 7.39
N GLY A 23 -12.29 -21.09 8.50
CA GLY A 23 -11.38 -21.27 9.63
C GLY A 23 -10.13 -22.06 9.25
N ASP A 24 -10.29 -23.18 8.54
CA ASP A 24 -9.18 -24.02 8.09
C ASP A 24 -8.35 -23.36 7.00
N TYR A 25 -8.98 -22.55 6.15
CA TYR A 25 -8.29 -21.70 5.20
C TYR A 25 -7.37 -20.69 5.90
N ILE A 26 -7.87 -19.99 6.92
CA ILE A 26 -7.06 -19.05 7.72
C ILE A 26 -5.90 -19.77 8.43
N LYS A 27 -6.15 -20.93 9.04
CA LYS A 27 -5.08 -21.72 9.69
C LYS A 27 -4.00 -22.13 8.70
N THR A 28 -4.41 -22.65 7.53
CA THR A 28 -3.48 -23.08 6.48
C THR A 28 -2.67 -21.92 5.94
N TYR A 29 -3.30 -20.75 5.78
CA TYR A 29 -2.64 -19.52 5.36
C TYR A 29 -1.51 -19.13 6.33
N PHE A 30 -1.78 -19.05 7.64
CA PHE A 30 -0.75 -18.72 8.62
C PHE A 30 0.31 -19.80 8.79
N LYS A 31 -0.02 -21.08 8.54
CA LYS A 31 0.97 -22.17 8.53
C LYS A 31 1.97 -22.01 7.38
N ARG A 32 1.51 -21.54 6.22
CA ARG A 32 2.37 -21.29 5.04
C ARG A 32 3.16 -19.98 5.15
N PHE A 33 2.57 -18.96 5.78
CA PHE A 33 3.16 -17.63 5.91
C PHE A 33 3.28 -17.20 7.39
N PRO A 34 4.16 -17.85 8.18
CA PRO A 34 4.27 -17.60 9.61
C PRO A 34 4.65 -16.15 9.93
N GLY A 35 5.51 -15.52 9.10
CA GLY A 35 5.95 -14.15 9.30
C GLY A 35 4.81 -13.10 9.29
N ILE A 36 3.66 -13.41 8.68
CA ILE A 36 2.48 -12.53 8.75
C ILE A 36 1.93 -12.50 10.18
N ARG A 37 1.85 -13.66 10.83
CA ARG A 37 1.38 -13.74 12.22
C ARG A 37 2.37 -13.06 13.15
N ASP A 38 3.66 -13.26 12.94
CA ASP A 38 4.72 -12.62 13.73
C ASP A 38 4.64 -11.09 13.62
N TYR A 39 4.44 -10.58 12.40
CA TYR A 39 4.22 -9.15 12.15
C TYR A 39 2.98 -8.61 12.88
N MET A 40 1.85 -9.33 12.81
CA MET A 40 0.61 -8.91 13.47
C MET A 40 0.78 -8.82 14.99
N GLU A 41 1.37 -9.84 15.61
CA GLU A 41 1.57 -9.85 17.07
C GLU A 41 2.60 -8.82 17.51
N ALA A 42 3.72 -8.68 16.78
CA ALA A 42 4.71 -7.65 17.07
C ALA A 42 4.11 -6.24 16.97
N THR A 43 3.29 -5.97 15.96
CA THR A 43 2.65 -4.67 15.79
C THR A 43 1.67 -4.36 16.92
N LYS A 44 0.89 -5.36 17.39
CA LYS A 44 0.04 -5.21 18.57
C LYS A 44 0.87 -4.87 19.80
N THR A 45 1.94 -5.63 20.06
CA THR A 45 2.84 -5.37 21.19
C THR A 45 3.39 -3.94 21.15
N THR A 46 3.87 -3.52 19.98
CA THR A 46 4.41 -2.17 19.77
C THR A 46 3.36 -1.11 20.04
N VAL A 47 2.16 -1.19 19.43
CA VAL A 47 1.14 -0.13 19.59
C VAL A 47 0.62 -0.05 21.03
N HIS A 48 0.50 -1.17 21.74
CA HIS A 48 0.10 -1.18 23.15
C HIS A 48 1.15 -0.54 24.06
N ALA A 49 2.45 -0.72 23.75
CA ALA A 49 3.54 -0.19 24.54
C ALA A 49 3.76 1.32 24.33
N GLN A 50 3.70 1.80 23.09
CA GLN A 50 4.06 3.19 22.76
C GLN A 50 2.88 4.09 22.34
N GLY A 51 1.70 3.51 22.07
CA GLY A 51 0.51 4.27 21.66
C GLY A 51 0.52 4.75 20.20
N TYR A 52 1.45 4.27 19.38
CA TYR A 52 1.51 4.57 17.94
C TYR A 52 2.22 3.46 17.16
N VAL A 53 2.09 3.50 15.84
CA VAL A 53 2.88 2.70 14.88
C VAL A 53 3.50 3.63 13.84
N GLU A 54 4.49 3.14 13.09
CA GLU A 54 5.23 3.94 12.10
C GLU A 54 5.18 3.28 10.72
N THR A 55 5.18 4.10 9.66
CA THR A 55 5.46 3.63 8.29
C THR A 55 6.95 3.33 8.14
N ILE A 56 7.35 2.65 7.07
CA ILE A 56 8.78 2.37 6.79
C ILE A 56 9.60 3.65 6.57
N PHE A 57 8.95 4.80 6.35
CA PHE A 57 9.57 6.12 6.24
C PHE A 57 9.48 6.95 7.53
N GLY A 58 9.04 6.35 8.64
CA GLY A 58 9.02 6.97 9.97
C GLY A 58 7.81 7.87 10.26
N ARG A 59 6.78 7.87 9.41
CA ARG A 59 5.55 8.63 9.69
C ARG A 59 4.75 7.91 10.78
N ARG A 60 4.44 8.62 11.87
CA ARG A 60 3.70 8.08 13.02
C ARG A 60 2.19 8.13 12.83
N ILE A 61 1.51 7.09 13.29
CA ILE A 61 0.05 6.98 13.39
C ILE A 61 -0.29 6.66 14.84
N HIS A 62 -0.95 7.61 15.52
CA HIS A 62 -1.24 7.53 16.95
C HIS A 62 -2.58 6.85 17.24
N TYR A 63 -2.58 5.99 18.27
CA TYR A 63 -3.74 5.29 18.80
C TYR A 63 -3.87 5.55 20.31
N PRO A 64 -4.26 6.76 20.73
CA PRO A 64 -4.32 7.12 22.15
C PRO A 64 -5.25 6.21 22.97
N GLU A 65 -6.27 5.63 22.33
CA GLU A 65 -7.26 4.75 22.98
C GLU A 65 -6.92 3.26 22.88
N ILE A 66 -5.71 2.88 22.43
CA ILE A 66 -5.35 1.47 22.19
C ILE A 66 -5.53 0.57 23.44
N ASN A 67 -5.31 1.13 24.63
CA ASN A 67 -5.41 0.44 25.91
C ASN A 67 -6.82 0.53 26.54
N THR A 68 -7.85 0.83 25.74
CA THR A 68 -9.24 0.87 26.20
C THR A 68 -9.70 -0.46 26.82
N ARG A 69 -10.58 -0.36 27.84
CA ARG A 69 -11.21 -1.53 28.47
C ARG A 69 -12.31 -2.15 27.61
N ASN A 70 -12.80 -1.44 26.58
CA ASN A 70 -13.81 -1.96 25.65
C ASN A 70 -13.16 -2.96 24.67
N PRO A 71 -13.48 -4.26 24.73
CA PRO A 71 -12.82 -5.26 23.89
C PRO A 71 -13.07 -5.07 22.40
N SER A 72 -14.25 -4.59 22.01
CA SER A 72 -14.61 -4.35 20.61
C SER A 72 -13.78 -3.20 20.03
N MET A 73 -13.69 -2.09 20.77
CA MET A 73 -12.89 -0.93 20.37
C MET A 73 -11.40 -1.29 20.31
N ARG A 74 -10.87 -1.97 21.33
CA ARG A 74 -9.48 -2.43 21.34
C ARG A 74 -9.17 -3.30 20.12
N GLY A 75 -10.01 -4.29 19.82
CA GLY A 75 -9.82 -5.14 18.65
C GLY A 75 -9.88 -4.38 17.32
N PHE A 76 -10.71 -3.33 17.23
CA PHE A 76 -10.72 -2.43 16.07
C PHE A 76 -9.41 -1.65 15.94
N LEU A 77 -8.92 -1.05 17.03
CA LEU A 77 -7.68 -0.28 17.05
C LEU A 77 -6.46 -1.15 16.75
N GLU A 78 -6.40 -2.38 17.27
CA GLU A 78 -5.35 -3.36 16.94
C GLU A 78 -5.32 -3.65 15.43
N ARG A 79 -6.49 -3.92 14.81
CA ARG A 79 -6.57 -4.14 13.35
C ARG A 79 -6.17 -2.90 12.56
N ALA A 80 -6.59 -1.72 13.00
CA ALA A 80 -6.20 -0.47 12.37
C ALA A 80 -4.67 -0.26 12.45
N ALA A 81 -4.06 -0.54 13.61
CA ALA A 81 -2.63 -0.41 13.85
C ALA A 81 -1.79 -1.41 13.03
N ILE A 82 -2.29 -2.62 12.79
CA ILE A 82 -1.67 -3.58 11.87
C ILE A 82 -1.67 -3.06 10.43
N ASN A 83 -2.75 -2.42 10.01
CA ASN A 83 -2.93 -2.00 8.62
C ASN A 83 -2.25 -0.66 8.30
N ALA A 84 -2.16 0.24 9.28
CA ALA A 84 -1.67 1.60 9.08
C ALA A 84 -0.22 1.68 8.56
N PRO A 85 0.74 0.87 9.04
CA PRO A 85 2.09 0.85 8.47
C PRO A 85 2.09 0.40 7.00
N ILE A 86 1.26 -0.58 6.63
CA ILE A 86 1.20 -1.12 5.26
C ILE A 86 0.64 -0.05 4.31
N GLN A 87 -0.56 0.45 4.58
CA GLN A 87 -1.22 1.46 3.74
C GLN A 87 -0.47 2.79 3.78
N GLY A 88 0.03 3.17 4.95
CA GLY A 88 0.79 4.38 5.14
C GLY A 88 2.09 4.37 4.35
N SER A 89 2.82 3.24 4.35
CA SER A 89 4.04 3.10 3.55
C SER A 89 3.76 3.15 2.05
N ALA A 90 2.70 2.51 1.57
CA ALA A 90 2.28 2.62 0.17
C ALA A 90 1.95 4.08 -0.22
N ALA A 91 1.23 4.80 0.65
CA ALA A 91 0.93 6.22 0.47
C ALA A 91 2.20 7.10 0.48
N ASP A 92 3.20 6.74 1.28
CA ASP A 92 4.48 7.45 1.31
C ASP A 92 5.28 7.20 0.01
N ILE A 93 5.30 5.97 -0.51
CA ILE A 93 5.96 5.59 -1.77
C ILE A 93 5.39 6.42 -2.93
N ILE A 94 4.06 6.40 -3.12
CA ILE A 94 3.43 7.10 -4.24
C ILE A 94 3.66 8.62 -4.16
N ARG A 95 3.59 9.21 -2.96
CA ARG A 95 3.86 10.63 -2.76
C ARG A 95 5.30 11.00 -3.09
N ARG A 96 6.27 10.13 -2.76
CA ARG A 96 7.67 10.33 -3.14
C ARG A 96 7.84 10.29 -4.66
N ALA A 97 7.16 9.39 -5.36
CA ALA A 97 7.15 9.37 -6.83
C ALA A 97 6.58 10.68 -7.40
N MET A 98 5.42 11.11 -6.90
CA MET A 98 4.75 12.34 -7.34
C MET A 98 5.62 13.58 -7.18
N ILE A 99 6.33 13.73 -6.06
CA ILE A 99 7.20 14.89 -5.80
C ILE A 99 8.39 14.93 -6.75
N ARG A 100 8.90 13.77 -7.19
CA ARG A 100 10.05 13.67 -8.10
C ARG A 100 9.68 13.85 -9.56
N MET A 101 8.40 13.63 -9.90
CA MET A 101 7.92 13.58 -11.27
C MET A 101 8.20 14.86 -12.07
N PRO A 102 7.93 16.08 -11.56
CA PRO A 102 8.10 17.30 -12.35
C PRO A 102 9.54 17.52 -12.81
N GLU A 103 10.50 17.30 -11.91
CA GLU A 103 11.92 17.43 -12.23
C GLU A 103 12.38 16.34 -13.21
N ALA A 104 11.89 15.11 -13.03
CA ALA A 104 12.21 13.99 -13.92
C ALA A 104 11.73 14.23 -15.36
N LEU A 105 10.47 14.65 -15.53
CA LEU A 105 9.91 14.99 -16.83
C LEU A 105 10.69 16.14 -17.49
N THR A 106 11.05 17.17 -16.71
CA THR A 106 11.86 18.30 -17.19
C THR A 106 13.23 17.85 -17.69
N ARG A 107 13.94 16.99 -16.93
CA ARG A 107 15.25 16.47 -17.32
C ARG A 107 15.19 15.56 -18.54
N ALA A 108 14.08 14.83 -18.72
CA ALA A 108 13.83 14.02 -19.90
C ALA A 108 13.42 14.84 -21.14
N GLY A 109 13.27 16.17 -21.01
CA GLY A 109 12.84 17.04 -22.11
C GLY A 109 11.36 16.90 -22.47
N ILE A 110 10.55 16.35 -21.57
CA ILE A 110 9.12 16.10 -21.78
C ILE A 110 8.33 17.32 -21.30
N ALA A 111 7.80 18.10 -22.24
CA ALA A 111 7.13 19.35 -21.93
C ALA A 111 5.59 19.23 -21.88
N SER A 112 5.02 18.22 -22.53
CA SER A 112 3.57 18.07 -22.66
C SER A 112 2.92 17.18 -21.61
N ALA A 113 3.70 16.34 -20.91
CA ALA A 113 3.16 15.44 -19.90
C ALA A 113 2.67 16.23 -18.67
N ARG A 114 1.40 16.03 -18.33
CA ARG A 114 0.76 16.61 -17.15
C ARG A 114 0.15 15.50 -16.30
N MET A 115 0.62 15.39 -15.06
CA MET A 115 -0.02 14.53 -14.06
C MET A 115 -1.39 15.12 -13.70
N LEU A 116 -2.46 14.39 -13.97
CA LEU A 116 -3.84 14.84 -13.78
C LEU A 116 -4.40 14.40 -12.42
N LEU A 117 -4.26 13.11 -12.12
CA LEU A 117 -4.95 12.45 -11.03
C LEU A 117 -4.06 11.38 -10.40
N GLN A 118 -4.33 11.10 -9.13
CA GLN A 118 -3.79 9.96 -8.41
C GLN A 118 -4.96 9.16 -7.86
N VAL A 119 -5.04 7.87 -8.22
CA VAL A 119 -6.12 6.97 -7.81
C VAL A 119 -5.48 5.75 -7.17
N HIS A 120 -5.53 5.66 -5.85
CA HIS A 120 -4.81 4.65 -5.07
C HIS A 120 -3.30 4.62 -5.41
N ASP A 121 -2.84 3.60 -6.12
CA ASP A 121 -1.47 3.38 -6.58
C ASP A 121 -1.22 3.81 -8.03
N GLU A 122 -2.24 4.32 -8.72
CA GLU A 122 -2.18 4.77 -10.11
C GLU A 122 -1.92 6.28 -10.21
N LEU A 123 -1.05 6.67 -11.14
CA LEU A 123 -0.83 8.06 -11.57
C LEU A 123 -1.26 8.22 -13.03
N ILE A 124 -2.17 9.17 -13.27
CA ILE A 124 -2.76 9.39 -14.58
C ILE A 124 -2.16 10.65 -15.20
N PHE A 125 -1.73 10.53 -16.45
CA PHE A 125 -1.10 11.61 -17.20
C PHE A 125 -1.87 11.90 -18.48
N GLU A 126 -1.88 13.16 -18.88
CA GLU A 126 -2.19 13.58 -20.24
C GLU A 126 -0.88 14.01 -20.91
N VAL A 127 -0.65 13.54 -22.14
CA VAL A 127 0.59 13.77 -22.87
C VAL A 127 0.31 13.80 -24.37
N LYS A 128 1.06 14.59 -25.14
CA LYS A 128 0.98 14.56 -26.60
C LYS A 128 1.54 13.23 -27.14
N SER A 129 0.95 12.71 -28.22
CA SER A 129 1.35 11.42 -28.80
C SER A 129 2.85 11.29 -29.09
N ALA A 130 3.51 12.39 -29.46
CA ALA A 130 4.95 12.42 -29.75
C ALA A 130 5.85 12.17 -28.52
N GLU A 131 5.33 12.37 -27.31
CA GLU A 131 6.07 12.23 -26.04
C GLU A 131 5.59 11.04 -25.20
N VAL A 132 4.70 10.18 -25.72
CA VAL A 132 4.14 9.04 -24.97
C VAL A 132 5.24 8.08 -24.49
N GLU A 133 6.03 7.52 -25.40
CA GLU A 133 7.08 6.54 -25.06
C GLU A 133 8.10 7.06 -24.04
N PRO A 134 8.71 8.25 -24.21
CA PRO A 134 9.64 8.77 -23.20
C PRO A 134 8.93 9.06 -21.86
N THR A 135 7.66 9.45 -21.87
CA THR A 135 6.87 9.64 -20.65
C THR A 135 6.64 8.32 -19.92
N LEU A 136 6.22 7.26 -20.62
CA LEU A 136 6.03 5.94 -20.02
C LEU A 136 7.32 5.43 -19.37
N ALA A 137 8.45 5.54 -20.07
CA ALA A 137 9.75 5.13 -19.54
C ALA A 137 10.14 5.93 -18.28
N THR A 138 10.01 7.27 -18.34
CA THR A 138 10.37 8.17 -17.23
C THR A 138 9.48 7.94 -16.01
N VAL A 139 8.16 7.87 -16.20
CA VAL A 139 7.20 7.66 -15.10
C VAL A 139 7.44 6.32 -14.43
N ARG A 140 7.62 5.25 -15.22
CA ARG A 140 7.92 3.91 -14.71
C ARG A 140 9.17 3.92 -13.83
N GLU A 141 10.27 4.46 -14.33
CA GLU A 141 11.53 4.54 -13.59
C GLU A 141 11.35 5.29 -12.25
N ILE A 142 10.71 6.45 -12.27
CA ILE A 142 10.52 7.27 -11.08
C ILE A 142 9.64 6.58 -10.04
N MET A 143 8.59 5.90 -10.48
CA MET A 143 7.71 5.14 -9.57
C MET A 143 8.44 3.93 -8.97
N GLU A 144 9.17 3.16 -9.77
CA GLU A 144 9.93 1.98 -9.31
C GLU A 144 11.05 2.37 -8.32
N GLN A 145 11.72 3.50 -8.55
CA GLN A 145 12.81 4.00 -7.69
C GLN A 145 12.34 4.89 -6.52
N SER A 146 11.04 5.16 -6.40
CA SER A 146 10.51 6.09 -5.40
C SER A 146 10.87 5.81 -3.92
N PRO A 147 11.11 4.55 -3.46
CA PRO A 147 11.57 4.29 -2.10
C PRO A 147 13.00 4.78 -1.84
N GLU A 148 13.89 4.69 -2.83
CA GLU A 148 15.31 5.02 -2.70
C GLU A 148 15.55 6.54 -2.64
N PRO A 149 16.66 7.03 -2.05
CA PRO A 149 17.64 6.29 -1.26
C PRO A 149 17.19 6.08 0.20
N ALA A 150 15.97 6.51 0.57
CA ALA A 150 15.54 6.48 1.97
C ALA A 150 15.36 5.06 2.48
N ILE A 151 14.77 4.18 1.68
CA ILE A 151 14.61 2.76 1.98
C ILE A 151 14.89 1.95 0.72
N ARG A 152 15.66 0.87 0.86
CA ARG A 152 15.80 -0.17 -0.17
C ARG A 152 14.89 -1.33 0.18
N LEU A 153 13.92 -1.62 -0.68
CA LEU A 153 13.00 -2.74 -0.48
C LEU A 153 13.70 -4.05 -0.83
N SER A 154 13.39 -5.11 -0.07
CA SER A 154 13.88 -6.47 -0.34
C SER A 154 13.24 -7.08 -1.60
N VAL A 155 12.05 -6.60 -1.97
CA VAL A 155 11.35 -6.92 -3.20
C VAL A 155 11.27 -5.64 -4.03
N PRO A 156 11.77 -5.62 -5.28
CA PRO A 156 11.70 -4.44 -6.13
C PRO A 156 10.25 -4.10 -6.48
N LEU A 157 9.94 -2.81 -6.59
CA LEU A 157 8.66 -2.37 -7.13
C LEU A 157 8.66 -2.56 -8.64
N HIS A 158 7.52 -3.00 -9.16
CA HIS A 158 7.27 -3.08 -10.59
C HIS A 158 6.10 -2.17 -10.94
N VAL A 159 6.22 -1.43 -12.04
CA VAL A 159 5.20 -0.49 -12.49
C VAL A 159 4.80 -0.79 -13.93
N ASP A 160 3.53 -1.15 -14.10
CA ASP A 160 2.90 -1.20 -15.41
C ASP A 160 2.61 0.22 -15.89
N ALA A 161 2.98 0.52 -17.14
CA ALA A 161 2.71 1.82 -17.74
C ALA A 161 2.15 1.59 -19.15
N LYS A 162 0.95 2.10 -19.40
CA LYS A 162 0.23 2.01 -20.67
C LYS A 162 -0.28 3.39 -21.08
N ALA A 163 -0.47 3.60 -22.38
CA ALA A 163 -1.10 4.79 -22.94
C ALA A 163 -2.29 4.38 -23.80
N ALA A 164 -3.38 5.14 -23.69
CA ALA A 164 -4.58 4.96 -24.49
C ALA A 164 -5.33 6.29 -24.64
N ASP A 165 -6.28 6.34 -25.57
CA ASP A 165 -7.07 7.56 -25.86
C ASP A 165 -8.13 7.85 -24.79
N ASN A 166 -8.41 6.90 -23.90
CA ASN A 166 -9.29 7.07 -22.76
C ASN A 166 -8.81 6.21 -21.58
N TRP A 167 -9.29 6.55 -20.38
CA TRP A 167 -8.82 5.93 -19.15
C TRP A 167 -9.20 4.45 -19.03
N GLU A 168 -10.41 4.06 -19.46
CA GLU A 168 -10.84 2.66 -19.43
C GLU A 168 -9.94 1.76 -20.28
N ALA A 169 -9.51 2.25 -21.45
CA ALA A 169 -8.59 1.53 -22.34
C ALA A 169 -7.13 1.51 -21.85
N ALA A 170 -6.78 2.35 -20.88
CA ALA A 170 -5.44 2.37 -20.27
C ALA A 170 -5.28 1.36 -19.12
N HIS A 171 -6.39 0.84 -18.58
CA HIS A 171 -6.43 -0.17 -17.52
C HIS A 171 -6.20 -1.58 -18.13
#